data_AF-A0A4R2ZU08-F1
#
_entry.id   AF-A0A4R2ZU08-F1
#
_cell.length_a   1.000
_cell.length_b   1.000
_cell.length_c   1.000
_cell.angle_alpha   90.00
_cell.angle_beta   90.00
_cell.angle_gamma   90.00
#
_symmetry.space_group_name_H-M   'P 1'
#
loop_
_entity.id
_entity.type
_entity.pdbx_description
1 polymer ?
#
loop_
_entity_poly.entity_id
_entity_poly.type
_entity_poly.pdbx_seq_one_letter_code
_entity_poly.pdbx_strand_id
1 'polypeptide(L)'
;MTTAPVLLMDGSGSIGRRTADALRNAHRELPLLIGGRDLGKARKAADEIGNAEGVFLDSEAPDLGLGDRPVRAVAIFYSDERLASLGYAHARNIPHLGISWGVFEIAPEVAVYMHRPEASAIVLGYE
;
A
#
# COMPACT_ATOMS: atom_id res chain seq x y z
N MET A 1 -17.44 0.21 14.32
CA MET A 1 -16.05 0.73 14.42
C MET A 1 -15.52 0.85 13.01
N THR A 2 -15.05 2.03 12.59
CA THR A 2 -14.44 2.19 11.27
C THR A 2 -13.05 1.58 11.30
N THR A 3 -12.83 0.51 10.53
CA THR A 3 -11.48 -0.03 10.31
C THR A 3 -10.64 0.97 9.53
N ALA A 4 -9.38 1.16 9.91
CA ALA A 4 -8.46 1.96 9.11
C ALA A 4 -8.33 1.38 7.68
N PRO A 5 -8.08 2.20 6.66
CA PRO A 5 -8.01 1.73 5.28
C PRO A 5 -6.73 0.96 4.97
N VAL A 6 -6.80 0.10 3.95
CA VAL A 6 -5.61 -0.46 3.27
C VAL A 6 -5.17 0.50 2.18
N LEU A 7 -3.88 0.86 2.17
CA LEU A 7 -3.29 1.69 1.13
C LEU A 7 -2.85 0.82 -0.05
N LEU A 8 -3.38 1.13 -1.22
CA LEU A 8 -3.01 0.55 -2.50
C LEU A 8 -2.16 1.57 -3.27
N MET A 9 -0.84 1.41 -3.24
CA MET A 9 0.08 2.27 -3.98
C MET A 9 0.12 1.84 -5.45
N ASP A 10 -0.16 2.78 -6.35
CA ASP A 10 -0.61 2.52 -7.73
C ASP A 10 -1.93 1.74 -7.82
N GLY A 11 -2.84 1.97 -6.85
CA GLY A 11 -4.17 1.36 -6.83
C GLY A 11 -5.04 1.71 -8.05
N SER A 12 -4.70 2.77 -8.80
CA SER A 12 -5.40 3.15 -10.03
C SER A 12 -4.98 2.35 -11.27
N GLY A 13 -3.84 1.65 -11.20
CA GLY A 13 -3.28 0.81 -12.26
C GLY A 13 -4.06 -0.49 -12.47
N SER A 14 -3.62 -1.30 -13.44
CA SER A 14 -4.30 -2.57 -13.80
C SER A 14 -4.31 -3.57 -12.66
N ILE A 15 -3.17 -3.76 -11.99
CA ILE A 15 -3.01 -4.66 -10.84
C ILE A 15 -3.76 -4.08 -9.65
N GLY A 16 -3.59 -2.78 -9.37
CA GLY A 16 -4.29 -2.09 -8.29
C GLY A 16 -5.81 -2.23 -8.36
N ARG A 17 -6.40 -2.06 -9.54
CA ARG A 17 -7.84 -2.25 -9.78
C ARG A 17 -8.28 -3.70 -9.55
N ARG A 18 -7.56 -4.68 -10.09
CA ARG A 18 -7.85 -6.10 -9.87
C ARG A 18 -7.77 -6.48 -8.39
N THR A 19 -6.78 -5.96 -7.68
CA THR A 19 -6.65 -6.16 -6.24
C THR A 19 -7.80 -5.51 -5.48
N ALA A 20 -8.20 -4.29 -5.86
CA ALA A 20 -9.37 -3.64 -5.27
C ALA A 20 -10.66 -4.45 -5.50
N ASP A 21 -10.89 -4.96 -6.70
CA ASP A 21 -12.04 -5.81 -7.02
C ASP A 21 -12.04 -7.11 -6.19
N ALA A 22 -10.88 -7.76 -6.06
CA ALA A 22 -10.73 -8.94 -5.22
C ALA A 22 -11.03 -8.64 -3.73
N LEU A 23 -10.52 -7.51 -3.22
CA LEU A 23 -10.80 -7.05 -1.86
C LEU A 23 -12.26 -6.67 -1.67
N ARG A 24 -12.93 -6.11 -2.67
CA ARG A 24 -14.37 -5.82 -2.62
C ARG A 24 -15.20 -7.10 -2.56
N ASN A 25 -14.81 -8.12 -3.31
CA ASN A 25 -15.48 -9.42 -3.27
C ASN A 25 -15.32 -10.14 -1.91
N ALA A 26 -14.11 -10.10 -1.32
CA ALA A 26 -13.83 -10.76 -0.05
C ALA A 26 -14.23 -9.95 1.20
N HIS A 27 -14.11 -8.63 1.14
CA HIS A 27 -14.24 -7.70 2.26
C HIS A 27 -14.93 -6.39 1.83
N ARG A 28 -16.24 -6.47 1.54
CA ARG A 28 -17.04 -5.35 1.01
C ARG A 28 -16.91 -4.03 1.77
N GLU A 29 -16.84 -4.08 3.10
CA GLU A 29 -16.79 -2.88 3.95
C GLU A 29 -15.37 -2.37 4.24
N LEU A 30 -14.33 -3.04 3.72
CA LEU A 30 -12.95 -2.62 3.95
C LEU A 30 -12.67 -1.28 3.24
N PRO A 31 -12.38 -0.19 3.97
CA PRO A 31 -12.04 1.06 3.32
C PRO A 31 -10.67 0.96 2.64
N LEU A 32 -10.53 1.62 1.49
CA LEU A 32 -9.28 1.62 0.72
C LEU A 32 -8.77 3.04 0.51
N LEU A 33 -7.46 3.24 0.53
CA LEU A 33 -6.82 4.41 -0.03
C LEU A 33 -6.21 4.03 -1.36
N ILE A 34 -6.58 4.74 -2.42
CA ILE A 34 -6.01 4.58 -3.76
C ILE A 34 -4.92 5.64 -3.88
N GLY A 35 -3.67 5.21 -3.72
CA GLY A 35 -2.52 6.10 -3.70
C GLY A 35 -1.85 6.21 -5.07
N GLY A 36 -1.48 7.43 -5.45
CA GLY A 36 -0.69 7.67 -6.66
C GLY A 36 -0.15 9.10 -6.75
N ARG A 37 0.71 9.33 -7.74
CA ARG A 37 1.25 10.67 -8.05
C ARG A 37 0.24 11.57 -8.77
N ASP A 38 -0.73 10.98 -9.45
CA ASP A 38 -1.82 11.69 -10.11
C ASP A 38 -3.08 11.57 -9.26
N LEU A 39 -3.36 12.62 -8.49
CA LEU A 39 -4.52 12.68 -7.61
C LEU A 39 -5.86 12.57 -8.39
N GLY A 40 -5.91 13.07 -9.62
CA GLY A 40 -7.11 13.00 -10.46
C GLY A 40 -7.44 11.56 -10.83
N LYS A 41 -6.44 10.80 -11.28
CA LYS A 41 -6.60 9.36 -11.57
C LYS A 41 -6.93 8.55 -10.32
N ALA A 42 -6.27 8.84 -9.20
CA ALA A 42 -6.52 8.17 -7.94
C ALA A 42 -7.96 8.36 -7.45
N ARG A 43 -8.48 9.60 -7.49
CA ARG A 43 -9.86 9.92 -7.10
C ARG A 43 -10.87 9.25 -8.01
N LYS A 44 -10.68 9.35 -9.33
CA LYS A 44 -11.56 8.68 -10.29
C LYS A 44 -11.62 7.16 -10.04
N ALA A 45 -10.49 6.51 -9.81
CA ALA A 45 -10.46 5.09 -9.48
C ALA A 45 -11.15 4.78 -8.15
N ALA A 46 -10.97 5.61 -7.13
CA ALA A 46 -11.65 5.44 -5.85
C ALA A 46 -13.17 5.55 -5.97
N ASP A 47 -13.67 6.50 -6.78
CA ASP A 47 -15.10 6.66 -7.07
C ASP A 47 -15.68 5.42 -7.77
N GLU A 48 -14.93 4.84 -8.72
CA GLU A 48 -15.30 3.60 -9.42
C GLU A 48 -15.34 2.38 -8.46
N ILE A 49 -14.39 2.29 -7.52
CA ILE A 49 -14.24 1.15 -6.59
C ILE A 49 -15.26 1.20 -5.44
N GLY A 50 -15.61 2.40 -4.98
CA GLY A 50 -16.50 2.60 -3.84
C GLY A 50 -15.86 2.25 -2.49
N ASN A 51 -16.34 2.91 -1.42
CA ASN A 51 -15.74 2.83 -0.08
C ASN A 51 -14.21 3.00 -0.10
N ALA A 52 -13.75 3.91 -0.96
CA ALA A 52 -12.36 4.17 -1.23
C ALA A 52 -12.13 5.67 -1.35
N GLU A 53 -10.90 6.11 -1.12
CA GLU A 53 -10.50 7.50 -1.27
C GLU A 53 -9.21 7.60 -2.08
N GLY A 54 -9.19 8.47 -3.08
CA GLY A 54 -7.99 8.77 -3.85
C GLY A 54 -7.08 9.75 -3.12
N VAL A 55 -5.82 9.38 -2.91
CA VAL A 55 -4.82 10.18 -2.18
C VAL A 55 -3.58 10.41 -3.02
N PHE A 56 -2.99 11.60 -2.88
CA PHE A 56 -1.67 11.89 -3.42
C PHE A 56 -0.61 11.27 -2.51
N LEU A 57 0.43 10.68 -3.11
CA LEU A 57 1.56 10.14 -2.38
C LEU A 57 2.84 10.89 -2.75
N ASP A 58 3.53 11.39 -1.73
CA ASP A 58 4.87 11.95 -1.84
C ASP A 58 5.90 10.92 -1.37
N SER A 59 6.57 10.25 -2.31
CA SER A 59 7.59 9.24 -1.99
C SER A 59 8.87 9.80 -1.35
N GLU A 60 9.07 11.12 -1.38
CA GLU A 60 10.19 11.76 -0.70
C GLU A 60 9.90 12.00 0.79
N ALA A 61 8.62 11.98 1.17
CA ALA A 61 8.20 12.17 2.54
C ALA A 61 8.13 10.80 3.30
N PRO A 62 8.70 10.69 4.51
CA PRO A 62 8.66 9.44 5.30
C PRO A 62 7.25 8.95 5.65
N ASP A 63 6.26 9.83 5.63
CA ASP A 63 4.85 9.55 5.87
C ASP A 63 4.03 9.44 4.57
N LEU A 64 4.69 9.40 3.42
CA LEU A 64 4.09 9.43 2.08
C LEU A 64 3.22 10.67 1.80
N GLY A 65 3.35 11.73 2.62
CA GLY A 65 2.45 12.88 2.58
C GLY A 65 1.08 12.63 3.20
N LEU A 66 0.91 11.53 3.96
CA LEU A 66 -0.34 11.16 4.62
C LEU A 66 -0.45 11.68 6.07
N GLY A 67 0.61 12.22 6.65
CA GLY A 67 0.65 12.66 8.05
C GLY A 67 0.33 11.52 9.02
N ASP A 68 -0.55 11.82 9.98
CA ASP A 68 -1.03 10.89 11.01
C ASP A 68 -2.27 10.09 10.57
N ARG A 69 -2.61 10.14 9.28
CA ARG A 69 -3.74 9.38 8.75
C ARG A 69 -3.57 7.89 9.06
N PRO A 70 -4.56 7.23 9.68
CA PRO A 70 -4.44 5.82 9.99
C PRO A 70 -4.46 4.99 8.70
N VAL A 71 -3.53 4.05 8.59
CA VAL A 71 -3.45 3.05 7.53
C VAL A 71 -3.17 1.71 8.20
N ARG A 72 -3.88 0.65 7.81
CA ARG A 72 -3.75 -0.66 8.46
C ARG A 72 -2.83 -1.64 7.75
N ALA A 73 -2.51 -1.39 6.48
CA ALA A 73 -1.60 -2.17 5.66
C ALA A 73 -1.28 -1.39 4.39
N VAL A 74 -0.13 -1.69 3.79
CA VAL A 74 0.32 -1.15 2.50
C VAL A 74 0.49 -2.30 1.52
N ALA A 75 -0.08 -2.15 0.33
CA ALA A 75 0.22 -2.98 -0.83
C ALA A 75 0.73 -2.07 -1.96
N ILE A 76 1.89 -2.39 -2.52
CA ILE A 76 2.51 -1.63 -3.60
C ILE A 76 2.52 -2.45 -4.89
N PHE A 77 2.17 -1.80 -6.01
CA PHE A 77 2.02 -2.44 -7.32
C PHE A 77 2.94 -1.86 -8.40
N TYR A 78 4.08 -1.31 -7.97
CA TYR A 78 5.13 -0.81 -8.86
C TYR A 78 6.49 -0.93 -8.16
N SER A 79 7.58 -0.83 -8.92
CA SER A 79 8.94 -0.85 -8.37
C SER A 79 9.23 0.36 -7.49
N ASP A 80 9.55 0.12 -6.23
CA ASP A 80 9.85 1.12 -5.21
C ASP A 80 11.36 1.27 -5.00
N GLU A 81 12.01 1.97 -5.93
CA GLU A 81 13.46 2.18 -5.88
C GLU A 81 13.95 2.85 -4.58
N ARG A 82 13.05 3.54 -3.86
CA ARG A 82 13.35 4.26 -2.62
C ARG A 82 12.92 3.51 -1.36
N LEU A 83 12.23 2.39 -1.52
CA LEU A 83 11.64 1.62 -0.42
C LEU A 83 10.70 2.48 0.45
N ALA A 84 10.05 3.48 -0.15
CA ALA A 84 9.20 4.42 0.58
C ALA A 84 7.99 3.71 1.21
N SER A 85 7.43 2.72 0.51
CA SER A 85 6.34 1.87 0.99
C SER A 85 6.75 1.02 2.19
N LEU A 86 7.92 0.37 2.11
CA LEU A 86 8.47 -0.46 3.18
C LEU A 86 8.83 0.39 4.39
N GLY A 87 9.50 1.54 4.16
CA GLY A 87 9.86 2.48 5.20
C GLY A 87 8.63 3.02 5.96
N TYR A 88 7.59 3.42 5.22
CA TYR A 88 6.33 3.88 5.81
C TYR A 88 5.67 2.81 6.67
N ALA A 89 5.57 1.59 6.15
CA ALA A 89 4.92 0.47 6.83
C ALA A 89 5.70 0.03 8.07
N HIS A 90 7.02 -0.09 7.96
CA HIS A 90 7.90 -0.46 9.06
C HIS A 90 7.86 0.57 10.19
N ALA A 91 7.95 1.88 9.87
CA ALA A 91 7.89 2.95 10.86
C ALA A 91 6.59 2.95 11.68
N ARG A 92 5.50 2.41 11.11
CA ARG A 92 4.17 2.33 11.72
C ARG A 92 3.82 0.94 12.24
N ASN A 93 4.72 -0.05 12.10
CA ASN A 93 4.47 -1.46 12.43
C ASN A 93 3.17 -2.00 11.79
N ILE A 94 2.95 -1.70 10.52
CA ILE A 94 1.80 -2.19 9.76
C ILE A 94 2.23 -3.14 8.66
N PRO A 95 1.40 -4.14 8.30
CA PRO A 95 1.71 -5.09 7.23
C PRO A 95 2.07 -4.41 5.91
N HIS A 96 3.05 -5.00 5.22
CA HIS A 96 3.52 -4.58 3.91
C HIS A 96 3.47 -5.76 2.93
N LEU A 97 2.96 -5.49 1.73
CA LEU A 97 2.97 -6.40 0.59
C LEU A 97 3.64 -5.71 -0.60
N GLY A 98 4.76 -6.28 -1.04
CA GLY A 98 5.43 -5.92 -2.28
C GLY A 98 5.26 -7.01 -3.32
N ILE A 99 5.11 -6.62 -4.60
CA ILE A 99 5.16 -7.56 -5.74
C ILE A 99 6.50 -7.47 -6.49
N SER A 100 7.54 -7.00 -5.79
CA SER A 100 8.85 -6.77 -6.39
C SER A 100 9.59 -8.08 -6.69
N TRP A 101 10.44 -7.99 -7.70
CA TRP A 101 11.40 -9.00 -8.11
C TRP A 101 12.85 -8.59 -7.91
N GLY A 102 13.08 -7.32 -7.60
CA GLY A 102 14.41 -6.76 -7.47
C GLY A 102 15.04 -7.19 -6.14
N VAL A 103 16.29 -7.67 -6.18
CA VAL A 103 17.04 -7.96 -4.95
C VAL A 103 17.15 -6.73 -4.04
N PHE A 104 17.14 -5.52 -4.62
CA PHE A 104 17.20 -4.26 -3.89
C PHE A 104 15.92 -3.93 -3.11
N GLU A 105 14.79 -4.57 -3.43
CA GLU A 105 13.53 -4.47 -2.67
C GLU A 105 13.36 -5.69 -1.74
N ILE A 106 13.58 -6.90 -2.26
CA ILE A 106 13.38 -8.15 -1.50
C ILE A 106 14.37 -8.26 -0.32
N ALA A 107 15.65 -7.90 -0.51
CA ALA A 107 16.64 -8.06 0.57
C ALA A 107 16.31 -7.18 1.79
N PRO A 108 15.95 -5.88 1.63
CA PRO A 108 15.44 -5.07 2.73
C PRO A 108 14.16 -5.61 3.39
N GLU A 109 13.18 -6.08 2.61
CA GLU A 109 11.94 -6.67 3.15
C GLU A 109 12.24 -7.87 4.06
N VAL A 110 13.09 -8.78 3.59
CA VAL A 110 13.54 -9.94 4.37
C VAL A 110 14.34 -9.51 5.60
N ALA A 111 15.26 -8.55 5.46
CA ALA A 111 16.06 -8.06 6.58
C ALA A 111 15.20 -7.42 7.68
N VAL A 112 14.23 -6.58 7.29
CA VAL A 112 13.27 -5.95 8.22
C VAL A 112 12.51 -7.02 9.00
N TYR A 113 11.99 -8.04 8.31
CA TYR A 113 11.29 -9.14 8.97
C TYR A 113 12.20 -9.94 9.90
N MET A 114 13.41 -10.29 9.47
CA MET A 114 14.36 -11.04 10.29
C MET A 114 14.76 -10.30 11.58
N HIS A 115 14.88 -8.98 11.52
CA HIS A 115 15.25 -8.17 12.67
C HIS A 115 14.10 -7.98 13.67
N ARG A 116 12.84 -7.97 13.21
CA ARG A 116 11.64 -7.74 14.05
C ARG A 116 10.43 -8.54 13.54
N PRO A 117 10.44 -9.87 13.62
CA PRO A 117 9.38 -10.71 13.06
C PRO A 117 8.02 -10.51 13.72
N GLU A 118 7.98 -9.95 14.93
CA GLU A 118 6.78 -9.63 15.69
C GLU A 118 6.15 -8.26 15.33
N ALA A 119 6.85 -7.40 14.59
CA ALA A 119 6.40 -6.04 14.33
C ALA A 119 5.18 -6.00 13.41
N SER A 120 5.25 -6.68 12.26
CA SER A 120 4.13 -6.81 11.32
C SER A 120 4.43 -7.87 10.25
N ALA A 121 3.40 -8.29 9.51
CA ALA A 121 3.57 -9.22 8.40
C ALA A 121 4.24 -8.54 7.20
N ILE A 122 5.24 -9.21 6.62
CA ILE A 122 5.82 -8.86 5.32
C ILE A 122 5.44 -9.97 4.34
N VAL A 123 4.82 -9.60 3.22
CA VAL A 123 4.37 -10.54 2.20
C VAL A 123 5.08 -10.25 0.88
N LEU A 124 5.88 -11.21 0.43
CA LEU A 124 6.52 -11.19 -0.88
C LEU A 124 5.55 -11.79 -1.89
N GLY A 125 5.02 -10.95 -2.79
CA GLY A 125 4.12 -11.34 -3.86
C GLY A 125 4.82 -11.45 -5.22
N TYR A 126 4.10 -12.00 -6.19
CA TYR A 126 4.51 -12.07 -7.59
C TYR A 126 3.27 -11.81 -8.50
N GLU A 127 3.46 -11.08 -9.60
CA GLU A 127 2.50 -10.79 -10.67
C GLU A 127 2.08 -11.98 -11.55
#